data_AF-R1B4J2-F1
#
_entry.id   AF-R1B4J2-F1
#
_cell.length_a   1.000
_cell.length_b   1.000
_cell.length_c   1.000
_cell.angle_alpha   90.00
_cell.angle_beta   90.00
_cell.angle_gamma   90.00
#
_symmetry.space_group_name_H-M   'P 1'
#
loop_
_entity.id
_entity.type
_entity.pdbx_description
1 polymer ?
#
loop_
_entity_poly.entity_id
_entity_poly.type
_entity_poly.pdbx_seq_one_letter_code
_entity_poly.pdbx_strand_id
1 'polypeptide(L)'
;LWVLMVAAPRSSLTARVMGPIAPVIALSLAHLAIVLLAASAPGGTEPVKIFADVFDPAQNQLDGMVRLFEVRDFVAEDWPHVLIWDLFVGRAIWLDSLERDVGFTWASLLLTNGIGPPGLLLYVTICLLSGRGVPS
;
A
#
# COMPACT_ATOMS: atom_id res chain seq x y z
N LEU A 1 -8.06 7.08 -7.44
CA LEU A 1 -6.62 7.33 -7.74
C LEU A 1 -6.09 6.28 -8.72
N TRP A 2 -6.14 4.99 -8.37
CA TRP A 2 -5.72 3.86 -9.22
C TRP A 2 -6.24 3.84 -10.67
N VAL A 3 -7.54 4.07 -10.86
CA VAL A 3 -8.18 4.04 -12.19
C VAL A 3 -7.48 4.96 -13.19
N LEU A 4 -6.98 6.12 -12.74
CA LEU A 4 -6.27 7.05 -13.61
C LEU A 4 -4.93 6.48 -14.12
N MET A 5 -4.17 5.82 -13.24
CA MET A 5 -2.89 5.20 -13.61
C MET A 5 -3.07 3.99 -14.51
N VAL A 6 -4.15 3.22 -14.31
CA VAL A 6 -4.44 2.01 -15.10
C VAL A 6 -5.02 2.37 -16.46
N ALA A 7 -6.09 3.19 -16.49
CA ALA A 7 -6.86 3.44 -17.71
C ALA A 7 -6.29 4.57 -18.57
N ALA A 8 -5.60 5.54 -17.97
CA ALA A 8 -5.09 6.72 -18.66
C ALA A 8 -3.67 7.12 -18.20
N PRO A 9 -2.69 6.19 -18.21
CA PRO A 9 -1.38 6.37 -17.56
C PRO A 9 -0.58 7.59 -18.05
N ARG A 10 -0.77 8.01 -19.31
CA ARG A 10 -0.06 9.13 -19.95
C ARG A 10 -0.90 10.39 -20.11
N SER A 11 -2.10 10.44 -19.51
CA SER A 11 -2.95 11.63 -19.61
C SER A 11 -2.43 12.77 -18.74
N SER A 12 -2.69 14.01 -19.16
CA SER A 12 -2.35 15.21 -18.39
C SER A 12 -3.05 15.24 -17.03
N LEU A 13 -4.27 14.68 -16.95
CA LEU A 13 -5.00 14.54 -15.69
C LEU A 13 -4.29 13.58 -14.73
N THR A 14 -3.90 12.39 -15.20
CA THR A 14 -3.15 11.42 -14.38
C THR A 14 -1.84 12.02 -13.90
N ALA A 15 -1.08 12.68 -14.78
CA ALA A 15 0.16 13.35 -14.42
C ALA A 15 -0.06 14.45 -13.35
N ARG A 16 -1.11 15.26 -13.50
CA ARG A 16 -1.44 16.33 -12.55
C ARG A 16 -1.85 15.80 -11.17
N VAL A 17 -2.63 14.72 -11.14
CA VAL A 17 -3.17 14.17 -9.89
C VAL A 17 -2.16 13.26 -9.20
N MET A 18 -1.57 12.31 -9.94
CA MET A 18 -0.73 11.25 -9.39
C MET A 18 0.77 11.57 -9.44
N GLY A 19 1.19 12.50 -10.30
CA GLY A 19 2.59 12.91 -10.42
C GLY A 19 3.16 13.46 -9.11
N PRO A 20 2.49 14.39 -8.42
CA PRO A 20 2.88 14.81 -7.07
C PRO A 20 2.67 13.70 -6.04
N ILE A 21 3.45 13.71 -4.96
CA ILE A 21 3.25 12.79 -3.81
C ILE A 21 2.09 13.23 -2.89
N ALA A 22 1.55 14.42 -3.12
CA ALA A 22 0.53 15.05 -2.29
C ALA A 22 -0.71 14.16 -2.00
N PRO A 23 -1.29 13.38 -2.95
CA PRO A 23 -2.40 12.49 -2.62
C PRO A 23 -2.03 11.42 -1.60
N VAL A 24 -0.83 10.86 -1.69
CA VAL A 24 -0.34 9.86 -0.73
C VAL A 24 -0.18 10.51 0.64
N ILE A 25 0.46 11.69 0.71
CA ILE A 25 0.62 12.43 1.97
C ILE A 25 -0.73 12.78 2.59
N ALA A 26 -1.71 13.24 1.81
CA ALA A 26 -3.05 13.55 2.30
C ALA A 26 -3.74 12.32 2.91
N LEU A 27 -3.62 11.16 2.26
CA LEU A 27 -4.15 9.90 2.80
C LEU A 27 -3.38 9.44 4.04
N SER A 28 -2.05 9.60 4.08
CA SER A 28 -1.23 9.32 5.26
C SER A 28 -1.61 10.19 6.45
N LEU A 29 -1.95 11.46 6.23
CA LEU A 29 -2.45 12.36 7.28
C LEU A 29 -3.83 11.91 7.78
N ALA A 30 -4.71 11.48 6.88
CA ALA A 30 -6.01 10.91 7.26
C ALA A 30 -5.85 9.62 8.08
N HIS A 31 -4.93 8.74 7.68
CA HIS A 31 -4.58 7.54 8.44
C HIS A 31 -4.01 7.89 9.82
N LEU A 32 -3.09 8.86 9.92
CA LEU A 32 -2.59 9.34 11.22
C LEU A 32 -3.73 9.83 12.12
N ALA A 33 -4.71 10.54 11.57
CA ALA A 33 -5.87 10.96 12.36
C ALA A 33 -6.69 9.76 12.87
N ILE A 34 -6.85 8.70 12.06
CA ILE A 34 -7.53 7.46 12.48
C ILE A 34 -6.77 6.79 13.63
N VAL A 35 -5.45 6.65 13.51
CA VAL A 35 -4.58 6.08 14.56
C VAL A 35 -4.74 6.84 15.87
N LEU A 36 -4.69 8.18 15.81
CA LEU A 36 -4.81 9.02 17.00
C LEU A 36 -6.20 8.90 17.66
N LEU A 37 -7.27 8.80 16.86
CA LEU A 37 -8.62 8.63 17.36
C LEU A 37 -8.82 7.25 18.01
N ALA A 38 -8.34 6.19 17.37
CA ALA A 38 -8.37 4.83 17.89
C ALA A 38 -7.60 4.72 19.22
N ALA A 39 -6.37 5.24 19.27
CA ALA A 39 -5.53 5.21 20.47
C ALA A 39 -6.11 6.02 21.64
N SER A 40 -6.89 7.06 21.36
CA SER A 40 -7.50 7.94 22.38
C SER A 40 -8.86 7.42 22.91
N ALA A 41 -9.42 6.37 22.31
CA ALA A 41 -10.68 5.78 22.75
C ALA A 41 -10.51 4.98 24.06
N PRO A 42 -11.58 4.80 24.88
CA PRO A 42 -11.54 3.90 26.02
C PRO A 42 -11.16 2.47 25.57
N GLY A 43 -10.04 1.94 26.06
CA GLY A 43 -9.51 0.65 25.62
C GLY A 43 -8.60 0.71 24.37
N GLY A 44 -8.31 1.91 23.83
CA GLY A 44 -7.52 2.09 22.61
C GLY A 44 -6.07 1.59 22.67
N THR A 45 -5.57 1.20 23.84
CA THR A 45 -4.23 0.58 24.02
C THR A 45 -4.27 -0.95 24.07
N GLU A 46 -5.45 -1.56 24.00
CA GLU A 46 -5.61 -3.02 23.95
C GLU A 46 -4.87 -3.67 22.76
N PRO A 47 -4.94 -3.13 21.53
CA PRO A 47 -4.19 -3.68 20.40
C PRO A 47 -2.68 -3.74 20.65
N VAL A 48 -2.11 -2.78 21.39
CA VAL A 48 -0.66 -2.73 21.67
C VAL A 48 -0.19 -3.96 22.44
N LYS A 49 -1.02 -4.47 23.36
CA LYS A 49 -0.69 -5.67 24.14
C LYS A 49 -0.74 -6.92 23.29
N ILE A 50 -1.78 -7.06 22.46
CA ILE A 50 -1.92 -8.19 21.53
C ILE A 50 -0.82 -8.15 20.46
N PHE A 51 -0.45 -6.96 20.00
CA PHE A 51 0.62 -6.77 19.03
C PHE A 51 1.98 -7.21 19.59
N ALA A 52 2.25 -7.02 20.89
CA ALA A 52 3.46 -7.56 21.50
C ALA A 52 3.54 -9.10 21.39
N ASP A 53 2.41 -9.80 21.53
CA ASP A 53 2.34 -11.26 21.39
C ASP A 53 2.71 -11.72 19.95
N VAL A 54 2.43 -10.89 18.93
CA VAL A 54 2.77 -11.21 17.52
C VAL A 54 4.28 -11.32 17.31
N PHE A 55 5.08 -10.55 18.05
CA PHE A 55 6.55 -10.55 17.92
C PHE A 55 7.24 -11.39 19.00
N ASP A 56 6.50 -12.03 19.89
CA ASP A 56 7.05 -12.98 20.85
C ASP A 56 7.37 -14.31 20.13
N PRO A 57 8.65 -14.73 20.03
CA PRO A 57 9.00 -16.00 19.39
C PRO A 57 8.49 -17.23 20.14
N ALA A 58 8.03 -17.09 21.39
CA ALA A 58 7.38 -18.16 22.14
C ALA A 58 5.89 -18.35 21.78
N GLN A 59 5.29 -17.41 21.04
CA GLN A 59 3.88 -17.43 20.66
C GLN A 59 3.70 -17.77 19.17
N ASN A 60 2.47 -18.14 18.80
CA ASN A 60 2.09 -18.24 17.40
C ASN A 60 1.71 -16.86 16.86
N GLN A 61 2.55 -16.33 15.97
CA GLN A 61 2.38 -15.01 15.36
C GLN A 61 1.05 -14.87 14.62
N LEU A 62 0.60 -15.94 13.94
CA LEU A 62 -0.65 -15.92 13.19
C LEU A 62 -1.86 -15.83 14.11
N ASP A 63 -1.84 -16.52 15.25
CA ASP A 63 -2.92 -16.44 16.24
C ASP A 63 -2.98 -15.04 16.87
N GLY A 64 -1.82 -14.41 17.11
CA GLY A 64 -1.73 -13.01 17.52
C GLY A 64 -2.35 -12.05 16.50
N MET A 65 -2.06 -12.25 15.21
CA MET A 65 -2.68 -11.45 14.14
C MET A 65 -4.19 -11.67 14.07
N VAL A 66 -4.68 -12.91 14.16
CA VAL A 66 -6.13 -13.19 14.19
C VAL A 66 -6.81 -12.42 15.31
N ARG A 67 -6.24 -12.43 16.52
CA ARG A 67 -6.76 -11.67 17.67
C ARG A 67 -6.74 -10.15 17.44
N LEU A 68 -5.72 -9.61 16.77
CA LEU A 68 -5.68 -8.19 16.41
C LEU A 68 -6.83 -7.82 15.45
N PHE A 69 -7.11 -8.66 14.46
CA PHE A 69 -8.19 -8.43 13.51
C PHE A 69 -9.60 -8.57 14.13
N GLU A 70 -9.72 -9.11 15.35
CA GLU A 70 -10.97 -9.06 16.13
C GLU A 70 -11.20 -7.68 16.77
N VAL A 71 -10.15 -6.85 16.90
CA VAL A 71 -10.25 -5.50 17.45
C VAL A 71 -10.62 -4.51 16.35
N ARG A 72 -11.88 -4.05 16.37
CA ARG A 72 -12.43 -3.12 15.37
C ARG A 72 -11.54 -1.90 15.09
N ASP A 73 -11.00 -1.29 16.15
CA ASP A 73 -10.22 -0.07 16.01
C ASP A 73 -8.84 -0.33 15.39
N PHE A 74 -8.26 -1.52 15.61
CA PHE A 74 -7.08 -1.99 14.88
C PHE A 74 -7.41 -2.19 13.39
N VAL A 75 -8.54 -2.83 13.07
CA VAL A 75 -8.97 -3.01 11.67
C VAL A 75 -9.19 -1.66 10.97
N ALA A 76 -9.73 -0.67 11.69
CA ALA A 76 -9.94 0.68 11.17
C ALA A 76 -8.63 1.40 10.85
N GLU A 77 -7.55 1.12 11.59
CA GLU A 77 -6.19 1.61 11.34
C GLU A 77 -5.51 0.84 10.19
N ASP A 78 -5.51 -0.49 10.28
CA ASP A 78 -4.74 -1.38 9.40
C ASP A 78 -5.27 -1.38 7.97
N TRP A 79 -6.58 -1.26 7.77
CA TRP A 79 -7.16 -1.26 6.43
C TRP A 79 -6.73 -0.05 5.57
N PRO A 80 -6.86 1.21 6.03
CA PRO A 80 -6.26 2.35 5.34
C PRO A 80 -4.74 2.23 5.18
N HIS A 81 -4.03 1.67 6.17
CA HIS A 81 -2.60 1.47 6.11
C HIS A 81 -2.21 0.64 4.88
N VAL A 82 -2.80 -0.55 4.69
CA VAL A 82 -2.50 -1.40 3.52
C VAL A 82 -2.86 -0.73 2.20
N LEU A 83 -4.02 -0.04 2.12
CA LEU A 83 -4.45 0.66 0.89
C LEU A 83 -3.50 1.81 0.50
N ILE A 84 -2.96 2.53 1.49
CA ILE A 84 -2.03 3.63 1.26
C ILE A 84 -0.68 3.09 0.78
N TRP A 85 -0.20 2.00 1.37
CA TRP A 85 1.03 1.34 0.92
C TRP A 85 0.91 0.78 -0.48
N ASP A 86 -0.21 0.12 -0.80
CA ASP A 86 -0.48 -0.36 -2.16
C ASP A 86 -0.48 0.81 -3.14
N LEU A 87 -1.18 1.90 -2.84
CA LEU A 87 -1.21 3.10 -3.70
C LEU A 87 0.19 3.71 -3.87
N PHE A 88 0.98 3.76 -2.80
CA PHE A 88 2.34 4.30 -2.83
C PHE A 88 3.24 3.48 -3.76
N VAL A 89 3.22 2.16 -3.62
CA VAL A 89 3.98 1.24 -4.49
C VAL A 89 3.46 1.28 -5.92
N GLY A 90 2.13 1.27 -6.12
CA GLY A 90 1.52 1.41 -7.44
C GLY A 90 1.90 2.70 -8.15
N ARG A 91 1.95 3.81 -7.41
CA ARG A 91 2.43 5.10 -7.91
C ARG A 91 3.91 5.03 -8.28
N ALA A 92 4.74 4.36 -7.48
CA ALA A 92 6.16 4.18 -7.79
C ALA A 92 6.35 3.36 -9.07
N ILE A 93 5.64 2.24 -9.21
CA ILE A 93 5.61 1.43 -10.44
C ILE A 93 5.20 2.29 -11.64
N TRP A 94 4.13 3.06 -11.51
CA TRP A 94 3.65 3.92 -12.59
C TRP A 94 4.70 4.97 -12.99
N LEU A 95 5.32 5.67 -12.04
CA LEU A 95 6.35 6.67 -12.32
C LEU A 95 7.59 6.06 -12.98
N ASP A 96 8.14 4.98 -12.42
CA ASP A 96 9.29 4.27 -12.98
C ASP A 96 8.98 3.79 -14.41
N SER A 97 7.75 3.32 -14.65
CA SER A 97 7.34 2.87 -15.99
C SER A 97 7.27 3.99 -17.02
N LEU A 98 6.91 5.21 -16.60
CA LEU A 98 6.90 6.38 -17.47
C LEU A 98 8.32 6.85 -17.77
N GLU A 99 9.17 6.92 -16.75
CA GLU A 99 10.57 7.38 -16.87
C GLU A 99 11.38 6.44 -17.76
N ARG A 100 11.22 5.13 -17.57
CA ARG A 100 12.00 4.10 -18.27
C ARG A 100 11.31 3.56 -19.51
N ASP A 101 10.14 4.11 -19.85
CA ASP A 101 9.32 3.67 -20.98
C ASP A 101 9.11 2.15 -20.98
N VAL A 102 8.67 1.64 -19.82
CA VAL A 102 8.29 0.23 -19.60
C VAL A 102 6.81 0.09 -19.97
N GLY A 103 6.52 -0.65 -21.03
CA GLY A 103 5.14 -0.93 -21.45
C GLY A 103 4.40 -1.91 -20.52
N PHE A 104 3.08 -2.02 -20.70
CA PHE A 104 2.25 -3.09 -20.11
C PHE A 104 2.21 -3.19 -18.57
N THR A 105 2.12 -2.07 -17.85
CA THR A 105 2.13 -2.07 -16.38
C THR A 105 0.76 -2.20 -15.71
N TRP A 106 -0.34 -2.18 -16.47
CA TRP A 106 -1.70 -2.21 -15.91
C TRP A 106 -1.95 -3.44 -15.03
N ALA A 107 -1.43 -4.60 -15.41
CA ALA A 107 -1.59 -5.83 -14.64
C ALA A 107 -0.82 -5.78 -13.32
N SER A 108 0.40 -5.24 -13.33
CA SER A 108 1.18 -4.98 -12.12
C SER A 108 0.44 -4.04 -11.17
N LEU A 109 -0.13 -2.95 -11.72
CA LEU A 109 -0.91 -2.00 -10.93
C LEU A 109 -2.15 -2.64 -10.30
N LEU A 110 -2.91 -3.43 -11.06
CA LEU A 110 -4.08 -4.13 -10.51
C LEU A 110 -3.71 -5.17 -9.46
N LEU A 111 -2.63 -5.92 -9.65
CA LEU A 111 -2.14 -6.87 -8.67
C LEU A 111 -1.63 -6.19 -7.40
N THR A 112 -0.95 -5.04 -7.54
CA THR A 112 -0.53 -4.25 -6.38
C THR A 112 -1.74 -3.75 -5.60
N ASN A 113 -2.79 -3.26 -6.26
CA ASN A 113 -4.01 -2.85 -5.56
C ASN A 113 -4.79 -4.04 -4.94
N GLY A 114 -4.69 -5.24 -5.52
CA GLY A 114 -5.48 -6.39 -5.09
C GLY A 114 -4.82 -7.18 -3.96
N ILE A 115 -3.52 -7.41 -4.06
CA ILE A 115 -2.77 -8.29 -3.17
C ILE A 115 -1.36 -7.79 -2.85
N GLY A 116 -1.04 -6.50 -3.11
CA GLY A 116 0.20 -5.85 -2.72
C GLY A 116 1.47 -6.40 -3.41
N PRO A 117 2.39 -7.08 -2.70
CA PRO A 117 3.71 -7.46 -3.21
C PRO A 117 3.75 -8.21 -4.56
N PRO A 118 2.81 -9.10 -4.91
CA PRO A 118 2.81 -9.79 -6.21
C PRO A 118 2.76 -8.85 -7.42
N GLY A 119 2.15 -7.67 -7.30
CA GLY A 119 2.15 -6.69 -8.39
C GLY A 119 3.53 -6.06 -8.63
N LEU A 120 4.30 -5.84 -7.56
CA LEU A 120 5.70 -5.41 -7.65
C LEU A 120 6.56 -6.51 -8.30
N LEU A 121 6.39 -7.77 -7.92
CA LEU A 121 7.10 -8.89 -8.54
C LEU A 121 6.81 -8.97 -10.04
N LEU A 122 5.55 -8.84 -10.44
CA LEU A 122 5.19 -8.81 -11.86
C LEU A 122 5.88 -7.64 -12.59
N TYR A 123 5.91 -6.47 -11.97
CA TYR A 123 6.58 -5.31 -12.56
C TYR A 123 8.09 -5.55 -12.76
N VAL A 124 8.78 -6.07 -11.75
CA VAL A 124 10.19 -6.47 -11.84
C VAL A 124 10.40 -7.45 -12.99
N THR A 125 9.53 -8.46 -13.12
CA THR A 125 9.60 -9.42 -14.24
C THR A 125 9.45 -8.73 -15.60
N ILE A 126 8.49 -7.81 -15.76
CA ILE A 126 8.31 -7.05 -17.01
C ILE A 126 9.55 -6.24 -17.35
N CYS A 127 10.14 -5.54 -16.38
CA CYS A 127 11.34 -4.74 -16.59
C CYS A 127 12.54 -5.59 -17.03
N LEU A 128 12.73 -6.76 -16.39
CA LEU A 128 13.80 -7.71 -16.75
C LEU A 128 13.59 -8.27 -18.17
N LEU A 129 12.38 -8.72 -18.49
CA LEU A 129 12.06 -9.26 -19.82
C LEU A 129 12.16 -8.22 -20.93
N SER A 130 11.94 -6.94 -20.59
CA SER A 130 12.06 -5.81 -21.52
C SER A 130 13.50 -5.28 -21.64
N GLY A 131 14.48 -5.92 -20.99
CA GLY A 131 15.89 -5.48 -21.02
C GLY A 131 16.17 -4.18 -20.28
N ARG A 132 15.25 -3.73 -19.42
CA ARG A 132 15.37 -2.47 -18.68
C ARG A 132 16.12 -2.64 -17.36
N GLY A 133 16.27 -3.87 -16.85
CA GLY A 133 16.88 -4.16 -15.55
C GLY A 133 15.90 -3.99 -14.39
N VAL A 134 16.37 -4.05 -13.14
CA VAL A 134 15.53 -3.92 -11.93
C VAL A 134 15.00 -2.47 -11.79
N PRO A 135 13.75 -2.25 -11.30
CA PRO A 135 13.24 -0.94 -10.88
C PRO A 135 14.17 -0.19 -9.92
N SER A 136 14.26 1.13 -10.08
CA SER A 136 15.12 2.03 -9.29
C SER A 136 14.33 3.10 -8.54
#